data_AF-A0A8T5TSM7-F1
#
_entry.id   AF-A0A8T5TSM7-F1
#
_cell.length_a   1.000
_cell.length_b   1.000
_cell.length_c   1.000
_cell.angle_alpha   90.00
_cell.angle_beta   90.00
_cell.angle_gamma   90.00
#
_symmetry.space_group_name_H-M   'P 1'
#
loop_
_entity.id
_entity.type
_entity.pdbx_description
1 polymer ?
#
loop_
_entity_poly.entity_id
_entity_poly.type
_entity_poly.pdbx_seq_one_letter_code
_entity_poly.pdbx_strand_id
1 'polypeptide(L)'
;MAGLTYEPAEFNTIVTMLGCLCATVQAATGYYAGYKKKKVSLLKTNDILFRSHRAFGGFATTLYFLGLFAGITGYIGTIFFGSPPFEILDFSFNFHFWPSFAIAFIVILKTYLSYFKKSLIYKTCNWLGVATFIAWSYNWISSAVSYYLRTLPSNPQHPPPTYLLPFGLIWLQIILPFIIGAIIGYIILRKAEKREK
;
A
#
# COMPACT_ATOMS: atom_id res chain seq x y z
N MET A 1 13.41 25.22 -20.89
CA MET A 1 13.23 24.81 -19.48
C MET A 1 12.90 23.32 -19.48
N ALA A 2 13.85 22.47 -19.07
CA ALA A 2 13.60 21.03 -18.90
C ALA A 2 12.79 20.84 -17.63
N GLY A 3 11.46 21.02 -17.74
CA GLY A 3 10.54 20.70 -16.66
C GLY A 3 10.58 19.19 -16.44
N LEU A 4 10.63 18.77 -15.18
CA LEU A 4 10.39 17.38 -14.81
C LEU A 4 9.03 16.97 -15.38
N THR A 5 9.01 16.20 -16.46
CA THR A 5 7.80 15.55 -16.99
C THR A 5 7.47 14.41 -16.05
N TYR A 6 6.78 14.71 -14.95
CA TYR A 6 6.25 13.70 -14.07
C TYR A 6 5.03 13.07 -14.70
N GLU A 7 5.09 11.78 -15.00
CA GLU A 7 3.91 10.99 -15.33
C GLU A 7 3.12 10.70 -14.04
N PRO A 8 1.91 11.28 -13.86
CA PRO A 8 1.15 11.11 -12.61
C PRO A 8 0.87 9.64 -12.28
N ALA A 9 0.74 8.80 -13.30
CA ALA A 9 0.55 7.36 -13.15
C ALA A 9 1.75 6.68 -12.48
N GLU A 10 2.98 6.96 -12.93
CA GLU A 10 4.19 6.36 -12.36
C GLU A 10 4.38 6.78 -10.90
N PHE A 11 4.15 8.07 -10.60
CA PHE A 11 4.23 8.57 -9.24
C PHE A 11 3.21 7.91 -8.31
N ASN A 12 1.97 7.74 -8.75
CA ASN A 12 0.94 7.05 -7.97
C ASN A 12 1.29 5.56 -7.72
N THR A 13 1.90 4.90 -8.71
CA THR A 13 2.42 3.55 -8.55
C THR A 13 3.55 3.50 -7.52
N ILE A 14 4.47 4.46 -7.51
CA ILE A 14 5.53 4.58 -6.48
C ILE A 14 4.94 4.82 -5.09
N VAL A 15 3.97 5.72 -4.95
CA VAL A 15 3.27 5.96 -3.67
C VAL A 15 2.65 4.66 -3.15
N THR A 16 2.02 3.88 -4.03
CA THR A 16 1.41 2.60 -3.68
C THR A 16 2.45 1.56 -3.26
N MET A 17 3.60 1.51 -3.95
CA MET A 17 4.73 0.65 -3.59
C MET A 17 5.24 0.95 -2.17
N LEU A 18 5.49 2.23 -1.88
CA LEU A 18 5.99 2.68 -0.58
C LEU A 18 4.96 2.40 0.53
N GLY A 19 3.68 2.58 0.23
CA GLY A 19 2.59 2.22 1.13
C GLY A 19 2.57 0.72 1.45
N CYS A 20 2.76 -0.14 0.44
CA CYS A 20 2.83 -1.59 0.61
C CYS A 20 4.06 -2.04 1.42
N LEU A 21 5.22 -1.41 1.21
CA LEU A 21 6.41 -1.63 2.04
C LEU A 21 6.08 -1.33 3.51
N CYS A 22 5.48 -0.18 3.78
CA CYS A 22 5.09 0.21 5.12
C CYS A 22 4.06 -0.76 5.72
N ALA A 23 3.06 -1.17 4.94
CA ALA A 23 2.06 -2.15 5.35
C ALA A 23 2.70 -3.52 5.68
N THR A 24 3.74 -3.93 4.94
CA THR A 24 4.50 -5.17 5.21
C THR A 24 5.19 -5.12 6.57
N VAL A 25 5.86 -4.01 6.90
CA VAL A 25 6.49 -3.84 8.22
C VAL A 25 5.43 -3.80 9.34
N GLN A 26 4.31 -3.11 9.09
CA GLN A 26 3.19 -3.07 10.05
C GLN A 26 2.61 -4.47 10.28
N ALA A 27 2.45 -5.27 9.22
CA ALA A 27 1.96 -6.64 9.28
C ALA A 27 2.94 -7.53 10.06
N ALA A 28 4.25 -7.44 9.81
CA ALA A 28 5.25 -8.20 10.54
C ALA A 28 5.23 -7.92 12.05
N THR A 29 5.18 -6.64 12.44
CA THR A 29 5.10 -6.24 13.85
C THR A 29 3.78 -6.65 14.51
N GLY A 30 2.66 -6.52 13.80
CA GLY A 30 1.35 -6.96 14.27
C GLY A 30 1.26 -8.48 14.42
N TYR A 31 1.77 -9.23 13.43
CA TYR A 31 1.83 -10.68 13.45
C TYR A 31 2.67 -11.20 14.62
N TYR A 32 3.85 -10.61 14.82
CA TYR A 32 4.72 -10.98 15.93
C TYR A 32 4.02 -10.86 17.29
N ALA A 33 3.38 -9.71 17.55
CA ALA A 33 2.71 -9.50 18.83
C ALA A 33 1.42 -10.33 18.99
N GLY A 34 0.58 -10.36 17.95
CA GLY A 34 -0.75 -10.97 18.00
C GLY A 34 -0.78 -12.48 17.83
N TYR A 35 0.08 -13.05 16.98
CA TYR A 35 0.03 -14.46 16.60
C TYR A 35 1.23 -15.24 17.12
N LYS A 36 2.46 -14.72 16.97
CA LYS A 36 3.67 -15.42 17.44
C LYS A 36 3.80 -15.39 18.97
N LYS A 37 3.73 -14.21 19.58
CA LYS A 37 3.82 -14.04 21.04
C LYS A 37 2.47 -14.15 21.74
N LYS A 38 1.36 -14.11 21.00
CA LYS A 38 -0.02 -14.12 21.52
C LYS A 38 -0.24 -13.08 22.64
N LYS A 39 0.47 -11.96 22.58
CA LYS A 39 0.48 -10.90 23.60
C LYS A 39 0.37 -9.55 22.90
N VAL A 40 -0.85 -9.20 22.48
CA VAL A 40 -1.16 -7.95 21.76
C VAL A 40 -0.74 -6.70 22.55
N SER A 41 -0.67 -6.79 23.88
CA SER A 41 -0.16 -5.70 24.73
C SER A 41 1.30 -5.33 24.45
N LEU A 42 2.10 -6.19 23.80
CA LEU A 42 3.45 -5.86 23.34
C LEU A 42 3.46 -4.69 22.36
N LEU A 43 2.38 -4.48 21.58
CA LEU A 43 2.21 -3.30 20.74
C LEU A 43 1.96 -2.01 21.54
N LYS A 44 1.97 -2.05 22.87
CA LYS A 44 1.87 -0.89 23.75
C LYS A 44 3.03 -0.82 24.74
N THR A 45 3.50 -1.96 25.22
CA THR A 45 4.51 -2.04 26.29
C THR A 45 5.93 -2.12 25.78
N ASN A 46 6.17 -2.73 24.61
CA ASN A 46 7.48 -2.73 23.96
C ASN A 46 7.56 -1.49 23.08
N ASP A 47 8.35 -0.50 23.48
CA ASP A 47 8.45 0.80 22.81
C ASP A 47 8.96 0.69 21.37
N ILE A 48 9.88 -0.23 21.08
CA ILE A 48 10.40 -0.48 19.73
C ILE A 48 9.27 -1.00 18.84
N LEU A 49 8.52 -2.01 19.30
CA LEU A 49 7.38 -2.55 18.54
C LEU A 49 6.28 -1.51 18.39
N PHE A 50 5.92 -0.82 19.46
CA PHE A 50 4.87 0.19 19.45
C PHE A 50 5.18 1.33 18.48
N ARG A 51 6.37 1.93 18.58
CA ARG A 51 6.79 3.03 17.71
C ARG A 51 6.84 2.59 16.26
N SER A 52 7.43 1.42 15.98
CA SER A 52 7.53 0.89 14.63
C SER A 52 6.15 0.58 14.04
N HIS A 53 5.31 -0.18 14.76
CA HIS A 53 3.97 -0.54 14.29
C HIS A 53 3.12 0.70 14.02
N ARG A 54 3.20 1.71 14.89
CA ARG A 54 2.46 2.96 14.73
C ARG A 54 3.01 3.81 13.58
N ALA A 55 4.32 3.96 13.46
CA ALA A 55 4.94 4.79 12.43
C ALA A 55 4.68 4.21 11.03
N PHE A 56 5.01 2.95 10.80
CA PHE A 56 4.78 2.29 9.50
C PHE A 56 3.29 2.19 9.18
N GLY A 57 2.44 1.94 10.18
CA GLY A 57 0.99 1.96 9.97
C GLY A 57 0.43 3.34 9.65
N GLY A 58 0.99 4.40 10.25
CA GLY A 58 0.66 5.79 9.94
C GLY A 58 1.07 6.16 8.52
N PHE A 59 2.32 5.89 8.14
CA PHE A 59 2.82 6.14 6.79
C PHE A 59 2.04 5.38 5.73
N ALA A 60 1.73 4.10 5.96
CA ALA A 60 0.87 3.34 5.05
C ALA A 60 -0.46 4.08 4.88
N THR A 61 -1.19 4.39 5.96
CA THR A 61 -2.46 5.12 5.88
C THR A 61 -2.33 6.47 5.15
N THR A 62 -1.29 7.27 5.41
CA THR A 62 -1.05 8.54 4.72
C THR A 62 -0.85 8.35 3.22
N LEU A 63 0.00 7.40 2.83
CA LEU A 63 0.27 7.10 1.42
C LEU A 63 -0.98 6.55 0.72
N TYR A 64 -1.83 5.80 1.43
CA TYR A 64 -3.13 5.38 0.90
C TYR A 64 -3.99 6.58 0.55
N PHE A 65 -4.15 7.53 1.47
CA PHE A 65 -5.00 8.69 1.23
C PHE A 65 -4.42 9.61 0.16
N LEU A 66 -3.10 9.70 0.04
CA LEU A 66 -2.46 10.41 -1.06
C LEU A 66 -2.79 9.78 -2.41
N GLY A 67 -2.66 8.45 -2.52
CA GLY A 67 -3.04 7.72 -3.74
C GLY A 67 -4.55 7.78 -4.03
N LEU A 68 -5.38 7.67 -3.00
CA LEU A 68 -6.83 7.78 -3.12
C LEU A 68 -7.25 9.18 -3.59
N PHE A 69 -6.62 10.24 -3.05
CA PHE A 69 -6.86 11.61 -3.50
C PHE A 69 -6.53 11.74 -4.97
N ALA A 70 -5.35 11.29 -5.41
CA ALA A 70 -4.94 11.32 -6.80
C ALA A 70 -5.90 10.52 -7.71
N GLY A 71 -6.36 9.35 -7.26
CA GLY A 71 -7.33 8.51 -7.96
C GLY A 71 -8.70 9.18 -8.11
N ILE A 72 -9.21 9.82 -7.05
CA ILE A 72 -10.48 10.56 -7.08
C ILE A 72 -10.36 11.78 -8.01
N THR A 73 -9.28 12.55 -7.91
CA THR A 73 -9.07 13.71 -8.79
C THR A 73 -8.94 13.29 -10.25
N GLY A 74 -8.26 12.17 -10.52
CA GLY A 74 -8.18 11.59 -11.86
C GLY A 74 -9.55 11.17 -12.38
N TYR A 75 -10.35 10.47 -11.57
CA TYR A 75 -11.70 10.04 -11.93
C TYR A 75 -12.65 11.22 -12.21
N ILE A 76 -12.61 12.26 -11.38
CA ILE A 76 -13.34 13.51 -11.63
C ILE A 76 -12.86 14.12 -12.94
N GLY A 77 -11.54 14.20 -13.17
CA GLY A 77 -10.97 14.71 -14.41
C GLY A 77 -11.47 13.97 -15.65
N THR A 78 -11.53 12.64 -15.56
CA THR A 78 -12.07 11.78 -16.61
C THR A 78 -13.54 12.05 -16.89
N ILE A 79 -14.40 12.15 -15.85
CA ILE A 79 -15.84 12.38 -16.04
C ILE A 79 -16.14 13.76 -16.63
N PHE A 80 -15.49 14.81 -16.11
CA PHE A 80 -15.84 16.19 -16.44
C PHE A 80 -15.06 16.75 -17.63
N PHE A 81 -13.83 16.28 -17.86
CA PHE A 81 -12.92 16.82 -18.87
C PHE A 81 -12.42 15.78 -19.88
N GLY A 82 -12.81 14.50 -19.72
CA GLY A 82 -12.37 13.42 -20.61
C GLY A 82 -10.86 13.10 -20.49
N SER A 83 -10.20 13.56 -19.43
CA SER A 83 -8.75 13.42 -19.25
C SER A 83 -8.39 13.05 -17.80
N PRO A 84 -7.72 11.91 -17.55
CA PRO A 84 -7.32 10.89 -18.52
C PRO A 84 -8.53 10.17 -19.15
N PRO A 85 -8.40 9.50 -20.30
CA PRO A 85 -9.50 8.79 -20.95
C PRO A 85 -10.11 7.69 -20.06
N PHE A 86 -11.42 7.48 -20.15
CA PHE A 86 -12.13 6.44 -19.40
C PHE A 86 -12.05 5.09 -20.12
N GLU A 87 -11.08 4.27 -19.76
CA GLU A 87 -10.76 3.02 -20.45
C GLU A 87 -11.53 1.81 -19.90
N ILE A 88 -12.86 1.91 -19.79
CA ILE A 88 -13.69 0.86 -19.20
C ILE A 88 -13.64 -0.48 -19.97
N LEU A 89 -13.19 -0.47 -21.24
CA LEU A 89 -13.03 -1.69 -22.04
C LEU A 89 -11.65 -2.35 -21.85
N ASP A 90 -10.70 -1.67 -21.23
CA ASP A 90 -9.34 -2.17 -21.04
C ASP A 90 -9.22 -3.05 -19.79
N PHE A 91 -8.69 -4.27 -19.93
CA PHE A 91 -8.51 -5.16 -18.79
C PHE A 91 -7.61 -4.55 -17.70
N SER A 92 -6.52 -3.89 -18.13
CA SER A 92 -5.56 -3.29 -17.20
C SER A 92 -6.22 -2.21 -16.33
N PHE A 93 -7.15 -1.43 -16.89
CA PHE A 93 -7.99 -0.48 -16.17
C PHE A 93 -8.81 -1.19 -15.09
N ASN A 94 -9.63 -2.15 -15.52
CA ASN A 94 -10.65 -2.78 -14.69
C ASN A 94 -10.05 -3.62 -13.55
N PHE A 95 -8.89 -4.22 -13.77
CA PHE A 95 -8.19 -5.05 -12.79
C PHE A 95 -7.79 -4.28 -11.52
N HIS A 96 -7.46 -2.99 -11.67
CA HIS A 96 -7.10 -2.12 -10.57
C HIS A 96 -8.28 -1.26 -10.10
N PHE A 97 -9.05 -0.67 -11.02
CA PHE A 97 -10.05 0.35 -10.72
C PHE A 97 -11.20 -0.18 -9.84
N TRP A 98 -11.89 -1.25 -10.25
CA TRP A 98 -13.08 -1.72 -9.52
C TRP A 98 -12.76 -2.32 -8.15
N PRO A 99 -11.72 -3.17 -8.00
CA PRO A 99 -11.36 -3.70 -6.69
C PRO A 99 -10.89 -2.61 -5.72
N SER A 100 -10.39 -1.48 -6.22
CA SER A 100 -9.96 -0.35 -5.39
C SER A 100 -11.07 0.22 -4.50
N PHE A 101 -12.35 0.12 -4.89
CA PHE A 101 -13.47 0.52 -4.03
C PHE A 101 -13.59 -0.35 -2.78
N ALA A 102 -13.46 -1.68 -2.93
CA ALA A 102 -13.49 -2.60 -1.79
C ALA A 102 -12.28 -2.39 -0.87
N ILE A 103 -11.10 -2.16 -1.46
CA ILE A 103 -9.88 -1.82 -0.72
C ILE A 103 -10.06 -0.52 0.06
N ALA A 104 -10.64 0.51 -0.56
CA ALA A 104 -10.91 1.78 0.08
C ALA A 104 -11.81 1.62 1.30
N PHE A 105 -12.88 0.84 1.16
CA PHE A 105 -13.74 0.50 2.29
C PHE A 105 -12.96 -0.15 3.44
N ILE A 106 -12.12 -1.17 3.16
CA ILE A 106 -11.33 -1.85 4.19
C ILE A 106 -10.36 -0.88 4.87
N VAL A 107 -9.62 -0.08 4.11
CA VAL A 107 -8.60 0.83 4.66
C VAL A 107 -9.24 1.98 5.44
N ILE A 108 -10.34 2.56 4.94
CA ILE A 108 -11.09 3.60 5.65
C ILE A 108 -11.68 3.04 6.93
N LEU A 109 -12.33 1.87 6.89
CA LEU A 109 -12.89 1.22 8.07
C LEU A 109 -11.82 0.94 9.13
N LYS A 110 -10.69 0.33 8.73
CA LYS A 110 -9.55 0.12 9.63
C LYS A 110 -9.06 1.42 10.23
N THR A 111 -8.93 2.47 9.42
CA THR A 111 -8.42 3.76 9.87
C THR A 111 -9.38 4.37 10.88
N TYR A 112 -10.66 4.48 10.54
CA TYR A 112 -11.70 4.98 11.42
C TYR A 112 -11.72 4.24 12.76
N LEU A 113 -11.77 2.90 12.74
CA LEU A 113 -11.77 2.11 13.97
C LEU A 113 -10.48 2.28 14.77
N SER A 114 -9.33 2.45 14.12
CA SER A 114 -8.03 2.62 14.80
C SER A 114 -7.94 3.95 15.56
N TYR A 115 -8.54 5.01 15.01
CA TYR A 115 -8.54 6.34 15.60
C TYR A 115 -9.66 6.55 16.62
N PHE A 116 -10.89 6.15 16.29
CA PHE A 116 -12.07 6.51 17.08
C PHE A 116 -12.60 5.37 17.95
N LYS A 117 -12.41 4.10 17.56
CA LYS A 117 -13.01 2.94 18.26
C LYS A 117 -12.02 1.80 18.46
N LYS A 118 -10.81 2.14 18.95
CA LYS A 118 -9.66 1.22 19.02
C LYS A 118 -9.93 -0.07 19.82
N SER A 119 -10.83 -0.04 20.80
CA SER A 119 -11.24 -1.21 21.58
C SER A 119 -11.93 -2.28 20.72
N LEU A 120 -12.70 -1.90 19.70
CA LEU A 120 -13.36 -2.84 18.78
C LEU A 120 -12.36 -3.66 17.97
N ILE A 121 -11.27 -3.05 17.52
CA ILE A 121 -10.20 -3.76 16.79
C ILE A 121 -9.63 -4.91 17.61
N TYR A 122 -9.40 -4.70 18.90
CA TYR A 122 -8.81 -5.72 19.75
C TYR A 122 -9.81 -6.79 20.21
N LYS A 123 -11.11 -6.48 20.26
CA LYS A 123 -12.14 -7.40 20.77
C LYS A 123 -12.81 -8.22 19.68
N THR A 124 -13.20 -7.59 18.57
CA THR A 124 -14.07 -8.20 17.55
C THR A 124 -13.54 -8.08 16.13
N CYS A 125 -12.68 -7.09 15.84
CA CYS A 125 -12.15 -6.84 14.50
C CYS A 125 -10.64 -7.12 14.41
N ASN A 126 -10.14 -8.17 15.07
CA ASN A 126 -8.73 -8.55 15.03
C ASN A 126 -8.29 -8.99 13.61
N TRP A 127 -9.21 -9.58 12.83
CA TRP A 127 -9.04 -9.94 11.43
C TRP A 127 -8.75 -8.73 10.52
N LEU A 128 -9.15 -7.53 10.93
CA LEU A 128 -9.04 -6.32 10.12
C LEU A 128 -7.58 -5.94 9.83
N GLY A 129 -6.65 -6.33 10.71
CA GLY A 129 -5.21 -6.17 10.46
C GLY A 129 -4.74 -7.01 9.27
N VAL A 130 -5.15 -8.28 9.21
CA VAL A 130 -4.82 -9.18 8.10
C VAL A 130 -5.51 -8.73 6.82
N ALA A 131 -6.80 -8.37 6.89
CA ALA A 131 -7.54 -7.87 5.74
C ALA A 131 -6.92 -6.58 5.17
N THR A 132 -6.47 -5.66 6.02
CA THR A 132 -5.77 -4.44 5.58
C THR A 132 -4.47 -4.75 4.87
N PHE A 133 -3.70 -5.73 5.34
CA PHE A 133 -2.47 -6.15 4.66
C PHE A 133 -2.76 -6.78 3.30
N ILE A 134 -3.76 -7.67 3.20
CA ILE A 134 -4.17 -8.27 1.92
C ILE A 134 -4.65 -7.18 0.95
N ALA A 135 -5.44 -6.23 1.44
CA ALA A 135 -5.92 -5.10 0.64
C ALA A 135 -4.75 -4.26 0.09
N TRP A 136 -3.72 -3.99 0.91
CA TRP A 136 -2.51 -3.32 0.45
C TRP A 136 -1.72 -4.11 -0.58
N SER A 137 -1.54 -5.41 -0.36
CA SER A 137 -0.85 -6.29 -1.29
C SER A 137 -1.53 -6.32 -2.64
N TYR A 138 -2.87 -6.47 -2.66
CA TYR A 138 -3.64 -6.40 -3.90
C TYR A 138 -3.53 -5.02 -4.55
N ASN A 139 -3.70 -3.94 -3.77
CA ASN A 139 -3.64 -2.57 -4.30
C ASN A 139 -2.32 -2.31 -5.02
N TRP A 140 -1.22 -2.76 -4.43
CA TRP A 140 0.11 -2.67 -5.04
C TRP A 140 0.26 -3.53 -6.28
N ILE A 141 -0.04 -4.83 -6.18
CA ILE A 141 0.10 -5.76 -7.31
C ILE A 141 -0.75 -5.30 -8.50
N SER A 142 -2.01 -4.94 -8.25
CA SER A 142 -2.91 -4.47 -9.29
C SER A 142 -2.49 -3.13 -9.89
N SER A 143 -2.03 -2.17 -9.07
CA SER A 143 -1.49 -0.90 -9.56
C SER A 143 -0.26 -1.09 -10.44
N ALA A 144 0.68 -1.94 -10.01
CA ALA A 144 1.90 -2.24 -10.76
C ALA A 144 1.57 -2.94 -12.09
N VAL A 145 0.77 -4.01 -12.05
CA VAL A 145 0.35 -4.73 -13.26
C VAL A 145 -0.39 -3.79 -14.21
N SER A 146 -1.30 -2.97 -13.69
CA SER A 146 -2.06 -2.01 -14.50
C SER A 146 -1.12 -1.04 -15.22
N TYR A 147 -0.21 -0.41 -14.47
CA TYR A 147 0.79 0.52 -14.99
C TYR A 147 1.66 -0.12 -16.08
N TYR A 148 2.25 -1.28 -15.81
CA TYR A 148 3.17 -1.92 -16.75
C TYR A 148 2.47 -2.42 -18.02
N LEU A 149 1.27 -3.00 -17.91
CA LEU A 149 0.53 -3.47 -19.09
C LEU A 149 0.14 -2.31 -20.02
N ARG A 150 -0.08 -1.11 -19.46
CA ARG A 150 -0.38 0.09 -20.23
C ARG A 150 0.81 0.66 -21.00
N THR A 151 2.02 0.30 -20.59
CA THR A 151 3.26 0.72 -21.26
C THR A 151 3.59 -0.12 -22.51
N LEU A 152 2.83 -1.20 -22.77
CA LEU A 152 3.08 -2.14 -23.88
C LEU A 152 1.83 -2.41 -24.75
N PRO A 153 1.95 -2.38 -26.10
CA PRO A 153 3.08 -1.80 -26.85
C PRO A 153 3.18 -0.29 -26.54
N SER A 154 4.34 0.31 -26.85
CA SER A 154 4.63 1.71 -26.48
C SER A 154 3.45 2.62 -26.82
N ASN A 155 2.80 3.13 -25.77
CA ASN A 155 1.62 3.98 -25.86
C ASN A 155 2.07 5.43 -25.56
N PRO A 156 1.81 6.41 -26.43
CA PRO A 156 2.13 7.82 -26.17
C PRO A 156 1.48 8.36 -24.89
N GLN A 157 0.37 7.77 -24.43
CA GLN A 157 -0.34 8.14 -23.21
C GLN A 157 0.25 7.47 -21.95
N HIS A 158 1.07 6.44 -22.12
CA HIS A 158 1.68 5.66 -21.05
C HIS A 158 3.13 5.33 -21.45
N PRO A 159 4.03 6.33 -21.35
CA PRO A 159 5.41 6.12 -21.72
C PRO A 159 6.05 5.06 -20.82
N PRO A 160 7.14 4.41 -21.28
CA PRO A 160 7.88 3.47 -20.46
C PRO A 160 8.33 4.08 -19.12
N PRO A 161 8.48 3.27 -18.07
CA PRO A 161 8.87 3.77 -16.76
C PRO A 161 10.21 4.50 -16.77
N THR A 162 10.26 5.63 -16.08
CA THR A 162 11.47 6.45 -15.91
C THR A 162 12.17 6.15 -14.57
N TYR A 163 11.38 5.89 -13.53
CA TYR A 163 11.84 5.68 -12.15
C TYR A 163 11.59 4.26 -11.64
N LEU A 164 10.52 3.60 -12.11
CA LEU A 164 10.29 2.19 -11.86
C LEU A 164 11.24 1.35 -12.73
N LEU A 165 11.42 0.08 -12.35
CA LEU A 165 12.21 -0.85 -13.15
C LEU A 165 11.60 -1.03 -14.55
N PRO A 166 12.40 -1.37 -15.57
CA PRO A 166 11.86 -1.66 -16.90
C PRO A 166 10.93 -2.88 -16.86
N PHE A 167 10.00 -2.98 -17.83
CA PHE A 167 8.99 -4.04 -17.90
C PHE A 167 9.57 -5.46 -17.72
N GLY A 168 10.74 -5.74 -18.31
CA GLY A 168 11.41 -7.05 -18.16
C GLY A 168 11.74 -7.45 -16.71
N LEU A 169 11.71 -6.50 -15.78
CA LEU A 169 11.95 -6.68 -14.35
C LEU A 169 10.68 -6.44 -13.50
N ILE A 170 9.48 -6.47 -14.10
CA ILE A 170 8.20 -6.24 -13.40
C ILE A 170 8.03 -7.10 -12.14
N TRP A 171 8.38 -8.38 -12.20
CA TRP A 171 8.22 -9.28 -11.04
C TRP A 171 9.16 -8.92 -9.90
N LEU A 172 10.38 -8.47 -10.23
CA LEU A 172 11.31 -7.94 -9.24
C LEU A 172 10.73 -6.67 -8.61
N GLN A 173 10.18 -5.75 -9.40
CA GLN A 173 9.51 -4.55 -8.90
C GLN A 173 8.37 -4.91 -7.93
N ILE A 174 7.48 -5.83 -8.32
CA ILE A 174 6.32 -6.25 -7.52
C ILE A 174 6.75 -6.85 -6.18
N ILE A 175 7.81 -7.67 -6.16
CA ILE A 175 8.26 -8.37 -4.96
C ILE A 175 9.05 -7.45 -4.01
N LEU A 176 9.70 -6.41 -4.54
CA LEU A 176 10.60 -5.51 -3.81
C LEU A 176 10.06 -4.93 -2.49
N PRO A 177 8.84 -4.33 -2.43
CA PRO A 177 8.32 -3.79 -1.17
C PRO A 177 8.11 -4.87 -0.09
N PHE A 178 7.79 -6.11 -0.49
CA PHE A 178 7.64 -7.22 0.44
C PHE A 178 8.98 -7.68 1.01
N ILE A 179 10.00 -7.83 0.15
CA ILE A 179 11.35 -8.23 0.59
C ILE A 179 11.93 -7.16 1.52
N ILE A 180 11.94 -5.90 1.10
CA ILE A 180 12.50 -4.81 1.89
C ILE A 180 11.72 -4.64 3.19
N GLY A 181 10.39 -4.68 3.13
CA GLY A 181 9.53 -4.63 4.32
C GLY A 181 9.79 -5.79 5.28
N ALA A 182 10.00 -7.00 4.78
CA ALA A 182 10.34 -8.16 5.59
C ALA A 182 11.72 -8.04 6.26
N ILE A 183 12.74 -7.53 5.54
CA ILE A 183 14.08 -7.27 6.10
C ILE A 183 14.00 -6.24 7.23
N ILE A 184 13.34 -5.09 6.99
CA ILE A 184 13.15 -4.05 8.00
C ILE A 184 12.37 -4.61 9.20
N GLY A 185 11.28 -5.33 8.93
CA GLY A 185 10.48 -6.01 9.95
C GLY A 185 11.33 -6.95 10.80
N TYR A 186 12.13 -7.82 10.17
CA TYR A 186 13.02 -8.75 10.86
C TYR A 186 13.98 -8.02 11.81
N ILE A 187 14.64 -6.95 11.35
CA ILE A 187 15.55 -6.15 12.18
C ILE A 187 14.83 -5.57 13.40
N ILE A 188 13.64 -5.00 13.20
CA ILE A 188 12.80 -4.45 14.29
C ILE A 188 12.42 -5.55 15.29
N LEU A 189 11.97 -6.70 14.81
CA LEU A 189 11.55 -7.82 15.65
C LEU A 189 12.72 -8.37 16.48
N ARG A 190 13.92 -8.46 15.91
CA ARG A 190 15.12 -8.89 16.64
C ARG A 190 15.51 -7.92 17.75
N LYS A 191 15.41 -6.61 17.48
CA LYS A 191 15.67 -5.58 18.51
C LYS A 191 14.60 -5.61 19.61
N ALA A 192 13.33 -5.80 19.24
CA ALA A 192 12.23 -5.93 20.18
C ALA A 192 12.39 -7.16 21.09
N GLU A 193 12.72 -8.32 20.51
CA GLU A 193 12.94 -9.57 21.26
C GLU A 193 14.09 -9.45 22.26
N LYS A 194 15.20 -8.79 21.89
CA LYS A 194 16.32 -8.55 22.80
C LYS A 194 15.95 -7.70 24.01
N ARG A 195 14.95 -6.81 23.87
CA ARG A 195 14.48 -5.92 24.95
C ARG A 195 13.40 -6.54 25.83
N GLU A 196 12.81 -7.65 25.39
CA GLU A 196 11.88 -8.46 26.18
C GLU A 196 12.59 -9.42 27.14
N LYS A 197 13.85 -9.78 26.83
CA LYS A 197 14.73 -10.59 27.67
C LYS A 197 15.47 -9.71 28.67
#